data_AF-A0AAW1ZUR4-F1
#
_entry.id   AF-A0AAW1ZUR4-F1
#
_cell.length_a   1.000
_cell.length_b   1.000
_cell.length_c   1.000
_cell.angle_alpha   90.00
_cell.angle_beta   90.00
_cell.angle_gamma   90.00
#
_symmetry.space_group_name_H-M   'P 1'
#
loop_
_entity.id
_entity.type
_entity.pdbx_description
1 polymer ?
#
loop_
_entity_poly.entity_id
_entity_poly.type
_entity_poly.pdbx_seq_one_letter_code
_entity_poly.pdbx_strand_id
1 'polypeptide(L)'
;PEPRTDPLLQLVSLQKASGCWELNTTLADVFGKTEDEVTNHRPAQVDGSVWATVLALIWLNTCRSDDQIEWQFVAMKAAAWIRSQKPDGLSQCVFEGNALLGGHVTEDMLGI
;
A
#
# COMPACT_ATOMS: atom_id res chain seq x y z
N PRO A 1 -13.68 -8.39 -23.83
CA PRO A 1 -13.73 -7.53 -22.64
C PRO A 1 -13.45 -8.37 -21.40
N GLU A 2 -12.24 -8.28 -20.84
CA GLU A 2 -11.98 -8.89 -19.55
C GLU A 2 -12.87 -8.22 -18.49
N PRO A 3 -13.44 -8.99 -17.54
CA PRO A 3 -14.17 -8.40 -16.44
C PRO A 3 -13.21 -7.49 -15.70
N ARG A 4 -13.56 -6.20 -15.60
CA ARG A 4 -12.79 -5.24 -14.78
C ARG A 4 -12.96 -5.69 -13.34
N THR A 5 -12.01 -6.46 -12.83
CA THR A 5 -12.00 -6.85 -11.42
C THR A 5 -11.93 -5.57 -10.59
N ASP A 6 -12.76 -5.49 -9.55
CA ASP A 6 -12.76 -4.32 -8.67
C ASP A 6 -11.35 -4.13 -8.07
N PRO A 7 -10.76 -2.91 -8.13
CA PRO A 7 -9.41 -2.67 -7.65
C PRO A 7 -9.19 -3.00 -6.17
N LEU A 8 -10.22 -2.84 -5.33
CA LEU A 8 -10.12 -3.23 -3.92
C LEU A 8 -10.02 -4.76 -3.80
N LEU A 9 -10.88 -5.51 -4.50
CA LEU A 9 -10.78 -6.97 -4.53
C LEU A 9 -9.43 -7.47 -5.06
N GLN A 10 -8.88 -6.81 -6.09
CA GLN A 10 -7.53 -7.11 -6.59
C GLN A 10 -6.49 -6.88 -5.49
N LEU A 11 -6.49 -5.72 -4.83
CA LEU A 11 -5.57 -5.43 -3.75
C LEU A 11 -5.65 -6.48 -2.64
N VAL A 12 -6.86 -6.81 -2.19
CA VAL A 12 -7.09 -7.81 -1.14
C VAL A 12 -6.55 -9.18 -1.56
N SER A 13 -6.77 -9.59 -2.81
CA SER A 13 -6.30 -10.88 -3.32
C SER A 13 -4.77 -11.00 -3.39
N LEU A 14 -4.08 -9.86 -3.52
CA LEU A 14 -2.62 -9.80 -3.57
C LEU A 14 -1.98 -9.82 -2.18
N GLN A 15 -2.76 -9.64 -1.10
CA GLN A 15 -2.19 -9.63 0.25
C GLN A 15 -1.70 -11.02 0.64
N LYS A 16 -0.44 -11.11 1.08
CA LYS A 16 0.14 -12.36 1.57
C LYS A 16 -0.50 -12.79 2.89
N ALA A 17 -0.30 -14.07 3.22
CA ALA A 17 -0.71 -14.63 4.51
C ALA A 17 -0.07 -13.89 5.71
N SER A 18 1.10 -13.26 5.53
CA SER A 18 1.76 -12.40 6.52
C SER A 18 1.11 -11.03 6.70
N GLY A 19 0.34 -10.54 5.72
CA GLY A 19 -0.26 -9.21 5.73
C GLY A 19 0.45 -8.19 4.84
N CYS A 20 1.59 -8.53 4.25
CA CYS A 20 2.29 -7.65 3.31
C CYS A 20 1.85 -7.82 1.86
N TRP A 21 2.31 -6.90 1.04
CA TRP A 21 2.34 -7.03 -0.42
C TRP A 21 3.78 -7.04 -0.92
N GLU A 22 3.96 -7.61 -2.10
CA GLU A 22 5.19 -7.48 -2.87
C GLU A 22 4.90 -6.65 -4.11
N LEU A 23 5.86 -5.81 -4.47
CA LEU A 23 5.77 -5.02 -5.69
C LEU A 23 5.77 -5.95 -6.90
N ASN A 24 4.78 -5.75 -7.76
CA ASN A 24 4.66 -6.36 -9.08
C ASN A 24 3.73 -5.50 -9.93
N THR A 25 3.68 -5.80 -11.22
CA THR A 25 2.84 -5.11 -12.21
C THR A 25 1.37 -5.01 -11.77
N THR A 26 0.78 -6.11 -11.29
CA THR A 26 -0.63 -6.14 -10.88
C THR A 26 -0.90 -5.21 -9.70
N LEU A 27 0.02 -5.13 -8.73
CA LEU A 27 -0.12 -4.21 -7.61
C LEU A 27 0.04 -2.76 -8.05
N ALA A 28 0.98 -2.47 -8.95
CA ALA A 28 1.15 -1.13 -9.51
C ALA A 28 -0.10 -0.68 -10.29
N ASP A 29 -0.72 -1.59 -11.05
CA ASP A 29 -1.96 -1.34 -11.78
C ASP A 29 -3.12 -0.94 -10.86
N VAL A 30 -3.24 -1.55 -9.66
CA VAL A 30 -4.23 -1.16 -8.64
C VAL A 30 -4.07 0.31 -8.24
N PHE A 31 -2.81 0.77 -8.14
CA PHE A 31 -2.49 2.17 -7.83
C PHE A 31 -2.68 3.11 -9.02
N GLY A 32 -2.98 2.59 -10.22
CA GLY A 32 -3.01 3.36 -11.45
C GLY A 32 -1.64 3.88 -11.85
N LYS A 33 -0.57 3.14 -11.52
CA LYS A 33 0.84 3.47 -11.78
C LYS A 33 1.54 2.35 -12.53
N THR A 34 2.69 2.63 -13.12
CA THR A 34 3.58 1.58 -13.62
C THR A 34 4.51 1.06 -12.51
N GLU A 35 5.02 -0.16 -12.66
CA GLU A 35 6.00 -0.72 -11.72
C GLU A 35 7.26 0.15 -11.63
N ASP A 36 7.68 0.76 -12.74
CA ASP A 36 8.82 1.68 -12.78
C ASP A 36 8.54 2.96 -11.98
N GLU A 37 7.36 3.57 -12.12
CA GLU A 37 6.99 4.75 -11.33
C GLU A 37 7.01 4.46 -9.84
N VAL A 38 6.46 3.32 -9.44
CA VAL A 38 6.43 2.87 -8.04
C VAL A 38 7.84 2.59 -7.53
N THR A 39 8.69 1.94 -8.33
CA THR A 39 10.06 1.61 -7.96
C THR A 39 10.94 2.85 -7.82
N ASN A 40 10.77 3.83 -8.71
CA ASN A 40 11.56 5.07 -8.71
C ASN A 40 11.24 6.01 -7.54
N HIS A 41 10.04 5.93 -6.96
CA HIS A 41 9.66 6.70 -5.77
C HIS A 41 10.00 6.01 -4.45
N ARG A 42 10.46 4.74 -4.50
CA ARG A 42 10.82 4.01 -3.30
C ARG A 42 12.05 4.65 -2.64
N PRO A 43 12.00 4.98 -1.33
CA PRO A 43 13.20 5.40 -0.61
C PRO A 43 14.27 4.29 -0.64
N ALA A 44 15.52 4.66 -0.94
CA ALA A 44 16.59 3.70 -1.24
C ALA A 44 16.84 2.67 -0.11
N GLN A 45 16.68 3.10 1.14
CA GLN A 45 16.90 2.30 2.34
C GLN A 45 15.73 1.39 2.74
N VAL A 46 14.59 1.46 2.04
CA VAL A 46 13.34 0.79 2.43
C VAL A 46 13.17 -0.49 1.63
N ASP A 47 12.88 -1.60 2.30
CA ASP A 47 12.58 -2.87 1.62
C ASP A 47 11.39 -2.76 0.65
N GLY A 48 11.45 -3.46 -0.47
CA GLY A 48 10.40 -3.42 -1.50
C GLY A 48 9.02 -3.85 -0.98
N SER A 49 8.96 -4.81 -0.06
CA SER A 49 7.70 -5.27 0.54
C SER A 49 7.16 -4.26 1.55
N VAL A 50 8.03 -3.57 2.29
CA VAL A 50 7.63 -2.46 3.17
C VAL A 50 7.04 -1.33 2.34
N TRP A 51 7.71 -0.94 1.27
CA TRP A 51 7.23 0.07 0.34
C TRP A 51 5.87 -0.28 -0.27
N ALA A 52 5.75 -1.47 -0.84
CA ALA A 52 4.50 -1.97 -1.42
C ALA A 52 3.35 -1.98 -0.39
N THR A 53 3.63 -2.38 0.85
CA THR A 53 2.63 -2.46 1.92
C THR A 53 2.20 -1.07 2.39
N VAL A 54 3.13 -0.09 2.48
CA VAL A 54 2.78 1.30 2.79
C VAL A 54 1.90 1.90 1.69
N LEU A 55 2.25 1.69 0.42
CA LEU A 55 1.42 2.18 -0.70
C LEU A 55 0.01 1.58 -0.69
N ALA A 56 -0.13 0.28 -0.39
CA ALA A 56 -1.44 -0.35 -0.25
C ALA A 56 -2.27 0.31 0.86
N LEU A 57 -1.68 0.62 2.01
CA LEU A 57 -2.36 1.32 3.11
C LEU A 57 -2.77 2.75 2.73
N ILE A 58 -1.90 3.49 2.04
CA ILE A 58 -2.21 4.85 1.57
C ILE A 58 -3.35 4.81 0.56
N TRP A 59 -3.31 3.87 -0.38
CA TRP A 59 -4.37 3.71 -1.39
C TRP A 59 -5.71 3.37 -0.76
N LEU A 60 -5.76 2.46 0.22
CA LEU A 60 -7.00 2.12 0.95
C LEU A 60 -7.61 3.36 1.62
N ASN A 61 -6.78 4.15 2.31
CA ASN A 61 -7.24 5.33 3.02
C ASN A 61 -7.60 6.50 2.08
N THR A 62 -6.98 6.59 0.90
CA THR A 62 -7.18 7.71 -0.04
C THR A 62 -8.28 7.43 -1.07
N CYS A 63 -8.31 6.23 -1.62
CA CYS A 63 -9.19 5.88 -2.75
C CYS A 63 -10.45 5.12 -2.32
N ARG A 64 -10.48 4.56 -1.11
CA ARG A 64 -11.58 3.71 -0.61
C ARG A 64 -12.04 4.12 0.80
N SER A 65 -11.90 5.40 1.16
CA SER A 65 -12.29 5.91 2.49
C SER A 65 -13.74 5.57 2.88
N ASP A 66 -14.66 5.56 1.91
CA ASP A 66 -16.08 5.31 2.15
C ASP A 66 -16.41 3.83 2.41
N ASP A 67 -15.49 2.91 2.07
CA ASP A 67 -15.67 1.46 2.15
C ASP A 67 -14.87 0.84 3.31
N GLN A 68 -14.56 1.61 4.35
CA GLN A 68 -13.63 1.19 5.43
C GLN A 68 -13.96 -0.18 6.04
N ILE A 69 -15.25 -0.51 6.18
CA ILE A 69 -15.69 -1.79 6.73
C ILE A 69 -15.18 -2.98 5.90
N GLU A 70 -15.08 -2.83 4.58
CA GLU A 70 -14.67 -3.88 3.64
C GLU A 70 -13.17 -4.20 3.74
N TRP A 71 -12.34 -3.21 4.08
CA TRP A 71 -10.88 -3.34 4.03
C TRP A 71 -10.15 -3.17 5.36
N GLN A 72 -10.84 -2.77 6.43
CA GLN A 72 -10.21 -2.52 7.74
C GLN A 72 -9.36 -3.69 8.26
N PHE A 73 -9.81 -4.94 8.08
CA PHE A 73 -9.05 -6.12 8.53
C PHE A 73 -7.78 -6.33 7.72
N VAL A 74 -7.85 -6.06 6.42
CA VAL A 74 -6.73 -6.13 5.50
C VAL A 74 -5.68 -5.08 5.88
N ALA A 75 -6.11 -3.85 6.17
CA ALA A 75 -5.24 -2.78 6.64
C ALA A 75 -4.64 -3.08 8.02
N MET A 76 -5.43 -3.55 9.00
CA MET A 76 -4.92 -3.87 10.34
C MET A 76 -3.81 -4.92 10.32
N LYS A 77 -3.97 -5.96 9.49
CA LYS A 77 -2.97 -7.02 9.33
C LYS A 77 -1.68 -6.49 8.71
N ALA A 78 -1.80 -5.64 7.69
CA ALA A 78 -0.67 -4.99 7.04
C ALA A 78 0.10 -4.06 7.99
N ALA A 79 -0.64 -3.27 8.77
CA ALA A 79 -0.07 -2.37 9.75
C ALA A 79 0.64 -3.13 10.88
N ALA A 80 0.07 -4.24 11.35
CA ALA A 80 0.75 -5.15 12.28
C ALA A 80 2.05 -5.72 11.70
N TRP A 81 2.05 -6.10 10.42
CA TRP A 81 3.24 -6.60 9.75
C TRP A 81 4.33 -5.53 9.58
N ILE A 82 3.98 -4.29 9.20
CA ILE A 82 4.95 -3.17 9.10
C ILE A 82 5.63 -2.93 10.45
N ARG A 83 4.85 -2.84 11.53
CA ARG A 83 5.39 -2.64 12.88
C ARG A 83 6.33 -3.76 13.32
N SER A 84 6.11 -4.99 12.86
CA SER A 84 7.03 -6.10 13.14
C SER A 84 8.34 -6.03 12.36
N GLN A 85 8.38 -5.32 11.22
CA GLN A 85 9.61 -5.15 10.42
C GLN A 85 10.56 -4.11 11.04
N LYS A 86 10.04 -3.16 11.84
CA LYS A 86 10.79 -2.01 12.38
C LYS A 86 11.63 -1.29 11.30
N PRO A 87 11.01 -0.86 10.19
CA PRO A 87 11.75 -0.31 9.06
C PRO A 87 12.29 1.09 9.41
N ASP A 88 13.54 1.35 9.05
CA ASP A 88 14.08 2.70 9.04
C ASP A 88 13.45 3.51 7.90
N GLY A 89 13.21 4.80 8.13
CA GLY A 89 12.69 5.70 7.10
C GLY A 89 11.19 5.58 6.80
N LEU A 90 10.40 5.00 7.71
CA LEU A 90 8.94 4.86 7.53
C LEU A 90 8.24 6.19 7.24
N SER A 91 8.63 7.27 7.91
CA SER A 91 8.10 8.61 7.63
C SER A 91 8.37 9.08 6.21
N GLN A 92 9.54 8.73 5.66
CA GLN A 92 9.85 9.03 4.26
C GLN A 92 9.00 8.17 3.33
N CYS A 93 8.75 6.89 3.64
CA CYS A 93 7.81 6.07 2.86
C CYS A 93 6.42 6.70 2.80
N VAL A 94 5.88 7.15 3.94
CA VAL A 94 4.54 7.74 3.97
C VAL A 94 4.51 9.04 3.18
N PHE A 95 5.56 9.86 3.29
CA PHE A 95 5.69 11.10 2.52
C PHE A 95 5.75 10.85 1.01
N GLU A 96 6.66 10.01 0.53
CA GLU A 96 6.81 9.71 -0.91
C GLU A 96 5.58 8.97 -1.46
N GLY A 97 4.98 8.09 -0.66
CA GLY A 97 3.78 7.37 -1.07
C GLY A 97 2.56 8.28 -1.22
N ASN A 98 2.41 9.26 -0.32
CA ASN A 98 1.40 10.31 -0.44
C ASN A 98 1.62 11.14 -1.70
N ALA A 99 2.86 11.54 -1.98
CA ALA A 99 3.19 12.30 -3.20
C ALA A 99 2.88 11.49 -4.48
N LEU A 100 3.20 10.19 -4.48
CA LEU A 100 2.95 9.30 -5.61
C LEU A 100 1.45 9.09 -5.88
N LEU A 101 0.66 8.88 -4.82
CA LEU A 101 -0.75 8.52 -4.91
C LEU A 101 -1.71 9.73 -4.79
N GLY A 102 -1.18 10.93 -4.56
CA GLY A 102 -2.00 12.12 -4.29
C GLY A 102 -2.74 12.07 -2.95
N GLY A 103 -2.23 11.29 -1.99
CA GLY A 103 -2.78 11.14 -0.64
C GLY A 103 -2.25 12.18 0.35
N HIS A 104 -2.88 12.27 1.51
CA HIS A 104 -2.47 13.12 2.63
C HIS A 104 -2.59 12.41 3.98
N VAL A 105 -2.30 11.11 4.01
CA VAL A 105 -2.46 10.29 5.22
C VAL A 105 -1.24 10.40 6.14
N THR A 106 -1.45 10.22 7.44
CA THR A 106 -0.38 10.15 8.44
C THR A 106 -0.07 8.70 8.83
N GLU A 107 1.07 8.46 9.47
CA GLU A 107 1.41 7.14 10.04
C GLU A 107 0.30 6.62 10.98
N ASP A 108 -0.27 7.50 11.82
CA ASP A 108 -1.40 7.17 12.70
C ASP A 108 -2.65 6.72 11.94
N MET A 109 -2.99 7.36 10.81
CA MET A 109 -4.14 6.96 9.97
C MET A 109 -3.91 5.57 9.34
N LEU A 110 -2.67 5.25 9.03
CA LEU A 110 -2.27 3.93 8.53
C LEU A 110 -2.13 2.90 9.65
N GLY A 111 -2.15 3.34 10.91
CA GLY A 111 -2.01 2.52 12.09
C GLY A 111 -0.61 1.91 12.23
N ILE A 112 0.44 2.56 11.71
CA ILE A 112 1.84 2.07 11.73
C ILE A 112 2.75 2.92 12.60
#